data_AF-A0AAD1XXJ5-F1
#
_entry.id   AF-A0AAD1XXJ5-F1
#
_cell.length_a   1.000
_cell.length_b   1.000
_cell.length_c   1.000
_cell.angle_alpha   90.00
_cell.angle_beta   90.00
_cell.angle_gamma   90.00
#
_symmetry.space_group_name_H-M   'P 1'
#
loop_
_entity.id
_entity.type
_entity.pdbx_description
1 polymer ?
#
loop_
_entity_poly.entity_id
_entity_poly.type
_entity_poly.pdbx_seq_one_letter_code
_entity_poly.pdbx_strand_id
1 'polypeptide(L)'
;MRLIFLLLLTIVPSQCLYFILKPGIERCFQYDLIFKSVYVGEYNILEQIPNLSSELQGVNVKIFEPQSNDYYSKIVRGKDRHIFNSKKSGMHKICFEGTKALFELIDEVKFYVKMHDELKYKEIVDSAIKMNDLDKGYEDLRRMKDTLDSIFGQFQESEKNINNFEILQAKYYSRAVLLAIMTIILVIAAGVCEIYLFKRSVIRDDHRRFR
;
A
#
# COMPACT_ATOMS: atom_id res chain seq x y z
N MET A 1 -22.77 -15.67 -19.84
CA MET A 1 -22.72 -14.58 -18.84
C MET A 1 -22.21 -14.98 -17.45
N ARG A 2 -22.44 -16.20 -16.93
CA ARG A 2 -21.96 -16.61 -15.58
C ARG A 2 -20.43 -16.73 -15.41
N LEU A 3 -19.69 -17.02 -16.49
CA LEU A 3 -18.22 -17.12 -16.46
C LEU A 3 -17.50 -15.76 -16.31
N ILE A 4 -18.11 -14.66 -16.75
CA ILE A 4 -17.51 -13.31 -16.69
C ILE A 4 -17.54 -12.77 -15.25
N PHE A 5 -18.58 -13.13 -14.48
CA PHE A 5 -18.71 -12.71 -13.09
C PHE A 5 -17.75 -13.45 -12.14
N LEU A 6 -17.41 -14.71 -12.47
CA LEU A 6 -16.41 -15.51 -11.74
C LEU A 6 -14.97 -15.03 -11.97
N LEU A 7 -14.66 -14.51 -13.17
CA LEU A 7 -13.32 -13.98 -13.49
C LEU A 7 -13.02 -12.63 -12.80
N LEU A 8 -14.06 -11.87 -12.40
CA LEU A 8 -13.88 -10.59 -11.70
C LEU A 8 -13.53 -10.73 -10.21
N LEU A 9 -13.75 -11.91 -9.62
CA LEU A 9 -13.56 -12.16 -8.18
C LEU A 9 -12.13 -12.59 -7.80
N THR A 10 -11.23 -12.77 -8.76
CA THR A 10 -9.89 -13.33 -8.48
C THR A 10 -8.77 -12.29 -8.34
N ILE A 11 -9.07 -10.99 -8.36
CA ILE A 11 -8.04 -9.95 -8.24
C ILE A 11 -8.12 -9.29 -6.86
N VAL A 12 -7.73 -10.04 -5.83
CA VAL A 12 -7.40 -9.42 -4.54
C VAL A 12 -5.95 -8.94 -4.64
N PRO A 13 -5.67 -7.63 -4.58
CA PRO A 13 -4.31 -7.13 -4.59
C PRO A 13 -3.68 -7.38 -3.21
N SER A 14 -3.01 -8.51 -3.05
CA SER A 14 -2.07 -8.71 -1.93
C SER A 14 -0.70 -8.21 -2.37
N GLN A 15 -0.28 -7.04 -1.87
CA GLN A 15 1.07 -6.52 -2.10
C GLN A 15 2.04 -7.20 -1.13
N CYS A 16 2.44 -8.42 -1.49
CA CYS A 16 3.53 -9.15 -0.83
C CYS A 16 4.73 -9.22 -1.79
N LEU A 17 5.91 -8.90 -1.28
CA LEU A 17 7.17 -8.99 -1.99
C LEU A 17 8.03 -10.08 -1.36
N TYR A 18 8.60 -10.92 -2.21
CA TYR A 18 9.52 -11.96 -1.81
C TYR A 18 10.79 -11.84 -2.64
N PHE A 19 11.94 -11.76 -1.99
CA PHE A 19 13.23 -11.61 -2.67
C PHE A 19 14.39 -12.18 -1.85
N ILE A 20 15.50 -12.39 -2.54
CA ILE A 20 16.75 -12.89 -1.95
C ILE A 20 17.75 -11.74 -1.85
N LEU A 21 18.34 -11.58 -0.66
CA LEU A 21 19.43 -10.64 -0.39
C LEU A 21 20.77 -11.39 -0.37
N LYS A 22 21.77 -10.82 -1.03
CA LYS A 22 23.14 -11.32 -1.10
C LYS A 22 24.11 -10.30 -0.48
N PRO A 23 25.30 -10.72 -0.05
CA PRO A 23 26.30 -9.82 0.54
C PRO A 23 26.61 -8.64 -0.37
N GLY A 24 26.58 -7.44 0.21
CA GLY A 24 26.87 -6.18 -0.48
C GLY A 24 25.77 -5.69 -1.45
N ILE A 25 24.62 -6.37 -1.53
CA ILE A 25 23.50 -5.94 -2.37
C ILE A 25 22.42 -5.28 -1.52
N GLU A 26 22.13 -4.02 -1.83
CA GLU A 26 20.95 -3.29 -1.32
C GLU A 26 19.80 -3.42 -2.32
N ARG A 27 18.59 -3.73 -1.83
CA ARG A 27 17.36 -3.77 -2.64
C ARG A 27 16.44 -2.65 -2.19
N CYS A 28 16.11 -1.74 -3.09
CA CYS A 28 15.23 -0.61 -2.80
C CYS A 28 13.93 -0.68 -3.60
N PHE A 29 12.84 -0.28 -2.95
CA PHE A 29 11.52 -0.12 -3.53
C PHE A 29 11.05 1.30 -3.31
N GLN A 30 10.27 1.82 -4.25
CA GLN A 30 9.65 3.12 -4.13
C GLN A 30 8.18 2.95 -3.75
N TYR A 31 7.74 3.73 -2.77
CA TYR A 31 6.38 3.67 -2.26
C TYR A 31 5.84 5.08 -2.07
N ASP A 32 4.67 5.37 -2.63
CA ASP A 32 4.05 6.70 -2.52
C ASP A 32 3.24 6.76 -1.22
N LEU A 33 3.69 7.58 -0.26
CA LEU A 33 3.00 7.78 1.01
C LEU A 33 2.49 9.22 1.09
N ILE A 34 1.31 9.38 1.68
CA ILE A 34 0.69 10.68 1.89
C ILE A 34 1.24 11.27 3.21
N PHE A 35 1.20 12.59 3.36
CA PHE A 35 1.53 13.26 4.61
C PHE A 35 0.73 12.70 5.80
N LYS A 36 1.41 12.40 6.91
CA LYS A 36 0.83 11.81 8.14
C LYS A 36 0.15 10.45 7.94
N SER A 37 0.42 9.73 6.85
CA SER A 37 -0.04 8.35 6.71
C SER A 37 0.80 7.39 7.53
N VAL A 38 0.19 6.30 7.97
CA VAL A 38 0.88 5.22 8.68
C VAL A 38 1.20 4.11 7.69
N TYR A 39 2.49 3.85 7.55
CA TYR A 39 3.01 2.69 6.83
C TYR A 39 3.24 1.56 7.82
N VAL A 40 2.69 0.39 7.52
CA VAL A 40 2.93 -0.83 8.28
C VAL A 40 3.69 -1.81 7.40
N GLY A 41 4.95 -2.06 7.76
CA GLY A 41 5.79 -3.08 7.13
C GLY A 41 5.84 -4.34 8.00
N GLU A 42 5.34 -5.46 7.49
CA GLU A 42 5.58 -6.77 8.08
C GLU A 42 6.74 -7.44 7.35
N TYR A 43 7.77 -7.79 8.10
CA TYR A 43 9.00 -8.37 7.59
C TYR A 43 9.19 -9.77 8.14
N ASN A 44 9.73 -10.67 7.32
CA ASN A 44 10.09 -12.00 7.79
C ASN A 44 11.32 -12.53 7.08
N ILE A 45 12.31 -12.96 7.86
CA ILE A 45 13.43 -13.77 7.37
C ILE A 45 12.96 -15.22 7.37
N LEU A 46 12.88 -15.85 6.19
CA LEU A 46 12.33 -17.21 6.08
C LEU A 46 13.31 -18.30 6.48
N GLU A 47 14.61 -17.99 6.53
CA GLU A 47 15.65 -18.95 6.89
C GLU A 47 15.94 -18.89 8.38
N GLN A 48 16.11 -20.07 8.98
CA GLN A 48 16.47 -20.19 10.39
C GLN A 48 17.98 -20.01 10.52
N ILE A 49 18.40 -18.82 10.95
CA ILE A 49 19.82 -18.47 11.06
C ILE A 49 20.32 -18.89 12.45
N PRO A 50 21.26 -19.84 12.54
CA PRO A 50 21.80 -20.26 13.82
C PRO A 50 22.56 -19.09 14.47
N ASN A 51 22.35 -18.88 15.78
CA ASN A 51 23.06 -17.90 16.61
C ASN A 51 22.86 -16.43 16.21
N LEU A 52 21.67 -16.04 15.75
CA LEU A 52 21.30 -14.63 15.53
C LEU A 52 21.05 -13.90 16.86
N SER A 53 22.06 -13.83 17.72
CA SER A 53 21.96 -13.26 19.08
C SER A 53 22.51 -11.83 19.17
N SER A 54 23.40 -11.44 18.25
CA SER A 54 24.03 -10.11 18.27
C SER A 54 23.08 -9.05 17.74
N GLU A 55 23.13 -7.86 18.35
CA GLU A 55 22.28 -6.76 17.92
C GLU A 55 22.54 -6.30 16.47
N LEU A 56 23.72 -6.62 15.97
CA LEU A 56 24.26 -6.22 14.68
C LEU A 56 23.95 -7.23 13.55
N GLN A 57 23.37 -8.39 13.86
CA GLN A 57 23.10 -9.46 12.88
C GLN A 57 21.64 -9.40 12.41
N GLY A 58 21.41 -9.00 11.16
CA GLY A 58 20.07 -8.96 10.58
C GLY A 58 19.99 -8.17 9.27
N VAL A 59 18.77 -7.99 8.78
CA VAL A 59 18.49 -7.15 7.60
C VAL A 59 18.21 -5.73 8.06
N ASN A 60 19.06 -4.79 7.65
CA ASN A 60 18.84 -3.37 7.88
C ASN A 60 17.79 -2.84 6.89
N VAL A 61 16.69 -2.33 7.43
CA VAL A 61 15.60 -1.68 6.70
C VAL A 61 15.78 -0.18 6.84
N LYS A 62 15.94 0.53 5.71
CA LYS A 62 16.05 1.99 5.66
C LYS A 62 14.86 2.58 4.93
N ILE A 63 14.20 3.58 5.52
CA ILE A 63 13.10 4.31 4.90
C ILE A 63 13.54 5.76 4.73
N PHE A 64 13.71 6.20 3.48
CA PHE A 64 14.08 7.56 3.13
C PHE A 64 12.83 8.37 2.79
N GLU A 65 12.72 9.56 3.39
CA GLU A 65 11.64 10.48 3.07
C GLU A 65 11.88 11.24 1.73
N PRO A 66 10.81 11.68 1.06
CA PRO A 66 10.90 12.45 -0.17
C PRO A 66 11.76 13.70 0.04
N GLN A 67 12.75 13.90 -0.84
CA GLN A 67 13.61 15.08 -0.85
C GLN A 67 14.32 15.37 0.49
N SER A 68 14.47 14.34 1.33
CA SER A 68 15.22 14.42 2.58
C SER A 68 16.41 13.47 2.55
N ASN A 69 17.48 13.86 3.24
CA ASN A 69 18.54 12.92 3.62
C ASN A 69 18.19 12.17 4.92
N ASP A 70 17.08 12.53 5.57
CA ASP A 70 16.60 11.83 6.74
C ASP A 70 16.11 10.44 6.35
N TYR A 71 16.59 9.45 7.08
CA TYR A 71 16.13 8.09 6.96
C TYR A 71 15.88 7.47 8.33
N TYR A 72 14.82 6.68 8.41
CA TYR A 72 14.63 5.74 9.49
C TYR A 72 15.44 4.48 9.20
N SER A 73 16.05 3.87 10.21
CA SER A 73 16.81 2.62 10.07
C SER A 73 16.44 1.65 11.19
N LYS A 74 16.20 0.37 10.86
CA LYS A 74 15.97 -0.70 11.84
C LYS A 74 16.58 -2.01 11.36
N ILE A 75 17.21 -2.75 12.26
CA ILE A 75 17.68 -4.11 11.98
C ILE A 75 16.57 -5.11 12.31
N VAL A 76 16.21 -5.93 11.33
CA VAL A 76 15.22 -7.01 11.43
C VAL A 76 15.93 -8.35 11.52
N ARG A 77 15.57 -9.17 12.51
CA ARG A 77 16.24 -10.44 12.84
C ARG A 77 15.36 -11.68 12.62
N GLY A 78 14.14 -11.50 12.14
CA GLY A 78 13.17 -12.58 11.99
C GLY A 78 11.83 -12.02 11.54
N LYS A 79 10.74 -12.55 12.11
CA LYS A 79 9.42 -11.96 11.93
C LYS A 79 9.30 -10.69 12.78
N ASP A 80 9.05 -9.57 12.12
CA ASP A 80 8.94 -8.27 12.77
C ASP A 80 7.85 -7.43 12.09
N ARG A 81 7.19 -6.56 12.86
CA ARG A 81 6.21 -5.61 12.35
C ARG A 81 6.67 -4.21 12.73
N HIS A 82 6.78 -3.36 11.73
CA HIS A 82 7.22 -1.99 11.89
C HIS A 82 6.14 -1.01 11.47
N ILE A 83 6.01 0.07 12.23
CA ILE A 83 5.08 1.16 11.99
C ILE A 83 5.91 2.42 11.77
N PHE A 84 5.78 3.02 10.60
CA PHE A 84 6.41 4.28 10.22
C PHE A 84 5.35 5.34 9.95
N ASN A 85 5.55 6.54 10.48
CA ASN A 85 4.67 7.67 10.24
C ASN A 85 5.35 8.61 9.24
N SER A 86 4.72 8.80 8.08
CA SER A 86 5.24 9.69 7.05
C SER A 86 5.14 11.16 7.49
N LYS A 87 6.26 11.90 7.45
CA LYS A 87 6.27 13.34 7.72
C LYS A 87 6.14 14.19 6.45
N LYS A 88 6.23 13.60 5.27
CA LYS A 88 6.15 14.33 3.98
C LYS A 88 5.38 13.50 2.96
N SER A 89 4.55 14.14 2.14
CA SER A 89 3.89 13.42 1.05
C SER A 89 4.87 13.16 -0.10
N GLY A 90 4.76 12.00 -0.75
CA GLY A 90 5.44 11.67 -2.00
C GLY A 90 6.16 10.32 -1.98
N MET A 91 7.06 10.15 -2.97
CA MET A 91 7.80 8.90 -3.19
C MET A 91 8.86 8.67 -2.10
N HIS A 92 8.57 7.76 -1.18
CA HIS A 92 9.52 7.22 -0.22
C HIS A 92 10.34 6.11 -0.84
N LYS A 93 11.59 5.97 -0.41
CA LYS A 93 12.46 4.86 -0.81
C LYS A 93 12.66 3.94 0.37
N ILE A 94 12.28 2.68 0.24
CA ILE A 94 12.42 1.65 1.26
C ILE A 94 13.52 0.69 0.79
N CYS A 95 14.65 0.65 1.49
CA CYS A 95 15.80 -0.16 1.15
C CYS A 95 16.05 -1.26 2.18
N PHE A 96 16.50 -2.41 1.69
CA PHE A 96 16.81 -3.60 2.47
C PHE A 96 18.25 -4.01 2.17
N GLU A 97 19.06 -4.14 3.22
CA GLU A 97 20.47 -4.51 3.12
C GLU A 97 20.82 -5.47 4.26
N GLY A 98 21.39 -6.63 3.96
CA GLY A 98 21.89 -7.51 5.03
C GLY A 98 23.16 -6.94 5.65
N THR A 99 23.27 -6.97 6.98
CA THR A 99 24.48 -6.50 7.66
C THR A 99 25.68 -7.40 7.36
N LYS A 100 26.90 -6.88 7.48
CA LYS A 100 28.12 -7.69 7.30
C LYS A 100 28.14 -8.91 8.22
N ALA A 101 27.77 -8.72 9.49
CA ALA A 101 27.69 -9.78 10.49
C ALA A 101 26.62 -10.84 10.17
N LEU A 102 25.58 -10.51 9.40
CA LEU A 102 24.62 -11.49 8.91
C LEU A 102 25.28 -12.41 7.88
N PHE A 103 25.99 -11.82 6.91
CA PHE A 103 26.61 -12.57 5.81
C PHE A 103 27.92 -13.27 6.19
N GLU A 104 28.46 -13.02 7.38
CA GLU A 104 29.50 -13.87 7.97
C GLU A 104 28.96 -15.26 8.36
N LEU A 105 27.64 -15.39 8.56
CA LEU A 105 26.99 -16.64 8.97
C LEU A 105 26.35 -17.39 7.81
N ILE A 106 25.90 -16.69 6.76
CA ILE A 106 25.12 -17.24 5.64
C ILE A 106 25.41 -16.49 4.34
N ASP A 107 25.32 -17.17 3.19
CA ASP A 107 25.64 -16.59 1.89
C ASP A 107 24.48 -15.80 1.26
N GLU A 108 23.24 -16.14 1.60
CA GLU A 108 22.04 -15.47 1.11
C GLU A 108 20.90 -15.53 2.13
N VAL A 109 19.97 -14.57 2.02
CA VAL A 109 18.79 -14.49 2.89
C VAL A 109 17.52 -14.37 2.08
N LYS A 110 16.59 -15.28 2.31
CA LYS A 110 15.20 -15.18 1.82
C LYS A 110 14.39 -14.23 2.69
N PHE A 111 13.99 -13.11 2.10
CA PHE A 111 13.26 -12.05 2.78
C PHE A 111 11.85 -11.88 2.23
N TYR A 112 10.90 -11.78 3.14
CA TYR A 112 9.49 -11.54 2.86
C TYR A 112 9.09 -10.18 3.41
N VAL A 113 8.36 -9.41 2.61
CA VAL A 113 7.84 -8.10 2.96
C VAL A 113 6.37 -7.99 2.58
N LYS A 114 5.55 -7.53 3.51
CA LYS A 114 4.16 -7.16 3.25
C LYS A 114 3.96 -5.72 3.68
N MET A 115 3.40 -4.93 2.78
CA MET A 115 3.22 -3.49 2.97
C MET A 115 1.73 -3.18 3.06
N HIS A 116 1.37 -2.40 4.08
CA HIS A 116 0.01 -1.92 4.29
C HIS A 116 0.00 -0.42 4.53
N ASP A 117 -0.86 0.27 3.77
CA ASP A 117 -1.22 1.65 4.04
C ASP A 117 -2.45 1.67 4.94
N GLU A 118 -2.26 2.16 6.15
CA GLU A 118 -3.37 2.41 7.05
C GLU A 118 -3.56 3.93 7.18
N LEU A 119 -4.62 4.43 6.53
CA LEU A 119 -5.05 5.83 6.65
C LEU A 119 -5.64 6.16 8.04
N LYS A 120 -5.77 5.16 8.93
CA LYS A 120 -6.35 5.31 10.27
C LYS A 120 -5.28 5.14 11.33
N TYR A 121 -4.67 6.27 11.70
CA TYR A 121 -3.77 6.42 12.84
C TYR A 121 -4.35 5.88 14.17
N LYS A 122 -5.68 5.85 14.31
CA LYS A 122 -6.37 5.63 15.59
C LYS A 122 -6.39 4.16 16.07
N GLU A 123 -6.42 3.17 15.17
CA GLU A 123 -6.48 1.75 15.56
C GLU A 123 -5.09 1.14 15.83
N ILE A 124 -4.04 1.63 15.16
CA ILE A 124 -2.67 1.08 15.30
C ILE A 124 -2.00 1.57 16.59
N VAL A 125 -2.21 2.82 16.99
CA VAL A 125 -1.62 3.38 18.22
C VAL A 125 -2.04 2.55 19.44
N ASP A 126 -3.29 2.08 19.49
CA ASP A 126 -3.77 1.21 20.56
C ASP A 126 -3.13 -0.19 20.55
N SER A 127 -2.61 -0.65 19.41
CA SER A 127 -1.85 -1.90 19.32
C SER A 127 -0.36 -1.74 19.67
N ALA A 128 0.23 -0.59 19.37
CA ALA A 128 1.62 -0.27 19.70
C ALA A 128 1.79 0.07 21.20
N ILE A 129 0.79 0.70 21.82
CA ILE A 129 0.78 1.00 23.26
C ILE A 129 0.73 -0.28 24.09
N LYS A 130 0.04 -1.33 23.63
CA LYS A 130 -0.05 -2.62 24.34
C LYS A 130 1.27 -3.39 24.40
N MET A 131 2.31 -3.00 23.65
CA MET A 131 3.58 -3.75 23.58
C MET A 131 4.70 -3.18 24.47
N ASN A 132 4.55 -2.00 25.07
CA ASN A 132 5.62 -1.36 25.85
C ASN A 132 5.26 -1.27 27.34
N ASP A 133 5.28 -2.38 28.07
CA ASP A 133 5.21 -2.40 29.54
C ASP A 133 6.42 -1.67 30.16
N LEU A 134 6.32 -0.36 30.41
CA LEU A 134 7.26 0.42 31.23
C LEU A 134 6.53 1.51 32.03
N ASP A 135 6.08 1.10 33.22
CA ASP A 135 5.11 1.69 34.16
C ASP A 135 5.39 3.08 34.76
N LYS A 136 6.35 3.88 34.26
CA LYS A 136 6.66 5.21 34.85
C LYS A 136 6.66 6.40 33.89
N GLY A 137 6.67 6.17 32.57
CA GLY A 137 6.47 7.25 31.58
C GLY A 137 5.01 7.44 31.15
N TYR A 138 4.11 6.60 31.66
CA TYR A 138 2.76 6.43 31.15
C TYR A 138 1.81 7.60 31.44
N GLU A 139 1.89 8.22 32.62
CA GLU A 139 1.00 9.33 32.95
C GLU A 139 1.32 10.59 32.14
N ASP A 140 2.60 10.89 31.94
CA ASP A 140 3.02 12.07 31.16
C ASP A 140 2.74 11.87 29.67
N LEU A 141 2.99 10.67 29.14
CA LEU A 141 2.61 10.33 27.75
C LEU A 141 1.09 10.32 27.55
N ARG A 142 0.31 9.90 28.55
CA ARG A 142 -1.16 9.93 28.49
C ARG A 142 -1.69 11.37 28.51
N ARG A 143 -1.15 12.25 29.36
CA ARG A 143 -1.51 13.68 29.38
C ARG A 143 -1.10 14.39 28.08
N MET A 144 0.06 14.04 27.52
CA MET A 144 0.47 14.53 26.20
C MET A 144 -0.45 14.02 25.10
N LYS A 145 -0.86 12.75 25.14
CA LYS A 145 -1.85 12.17 24.21
C LYS A 145 -3.18 12.90 24.28
N ASP A 146 -3.72 13.10 25.48
CA ASP A 146 -5.02 13.76 25.67
C ASP A 146 -5.00 15.23 25.20
N THR A 147 -3.89 15.94 25.45
CA THR A 147 -3.70 17.32 24.97
C THR A 147 -3.57 17.36 23.45
N LEU A 148 -2.81 16.44 22.85
CA LEU A 148 -2.68 16.34 21.40
C LEU A 148 -4.00 15.94 20.73
N ASP A 149 -4.77 15.02 21.31
CA ASP A 149 -6.07 14.60 20.78
C ASP A 149 -7.09 15.76 20.76
N SER A 150 -7.04 16.66 21.74
CA SER A 150 -7.88 17.86 21.75
C SER A 150 -7.52 18.86 20.65
N ILE A 151 -6.22 19.02 20.35
CA ILE A 151 -5.72 19.91 19.29
C ILE A 151 -6.00 19.29 17.92
N PHE A 152 -5.71 18.00 17.73
CA PHE A 152 -5.99 17.29 16.49
C PHE A 152 -7.50 17.15 16.22
N GLY A 153 -8.33 17.09 17.26
CA GLY A 153 -9.79 17.12 17.11
C GLY A 153 -10.29 18.39 16.41
N GLN A 154 -9.73 19.55 16.78
CA GLN A 154 -10.10 20.83 16.17
C GLN A 154 -9.55 21.01 14.75
N PHE A 155 -8.34 20.51 14.45
CA PHE A 155 -7.78 20.54 13.09
C PHE A 155 -8.42 19.52 12.15
N GLN A 156 -8.84 18.35 12.65
CA GLN A 156 -9.50 17.32 11.83
C GLN A 156 -10.84 17.78 11.29
N GLU A 157 -11.58 18.62 12.00
CA GLU A 157 -12.90 19.06 11.56
C GLU A 157 -12.83 20.05 10.39
N SER A 158 -11.77 20.88 10.32
CA SER A 158 -11.57 21.78 9.17
C SER A 158 -10.91 21.09 7.96
N GLU A 159 -9.96 20.17 8.17
CA GLU A 159 -9.32 19.40 7.09
C GLU A 159 -10.24 18.34 6.45
N LYS A 160 -11.19 17.77 7.20
CA LYS A 160 -12.17 16.79 6.68
C LYS A 160 -13.04 17.38 5.56
N ASN A 161 -13.28 18.69 5.56
CA ASN A 161 -14.12 19.31 4.53
C ASN A 161 -13.35 19.63 3.25
N ILE A 162 -12.02 19.76 3.29
CA ILE A 162 -11.19 20.13 2.13
C ILE A 162 -10.54 18.88 1.50
N ASN A 163 -9.92 18.04 2.34
CA ASN A 163 -9.14 16.89 1.87
C ASN A 163 -10.01 15.73 1.38
N ASN A 164 -11.27 15.63 1.84
CA ASN A 164 -12.18 14.61 1.32
C ASN A 164 -12.49 14.83 -0.16
N PHE A 165 -12.54 16.06 -0.67
CA PHE A 165 -12.79 16.29 -2.10
C PHE A 165 -11.57 15.96 -2.97
N GLU A 166 -10.36 16.29 -2.53
CA GLU A 166 -9.14 16.07 -3.31
C GLU A 166 -8.68 14.60 -3.30
N ILE A 167 -8.76 13.92 -2.14
CA ILE A 167 -8.38 12.50 -2.01
C ILE A 167 -9.39 11.59 -2.72
N LEU A 168 -10.69 11.92 -2.67
CA LEU A 168 -11.70 11.19 -3.44
C LEU A 168 -11.48 11.35 -4.94
N GLN A 169 -11.12 12.55 -5.41
CA GLN A 169 -10.81 12.76 -6.83
C GLN A 169 -9.55 12.01 -7.26
N ALA A 170 -8.45 12.08 -6.51
CA ALA A 170 -7.18 11.45 -6.90
C ALA A 170 -7.23 9.91 -6.92
N LYS A 171 -7.93 9.28 -5.96
CA LYS A 171 -7.97 7.81 -5.83
C LYS A 171 -9.04 7.15 -6.71
N TYR A 172 -10.10 7.85 -7.09
CA TYR A 172 -11.12 7.33 -8.01
C TYR A 172 -10.79 7.57 -9.49
N TYR A 173 -9.97 8.55 -9.85
CA TYR A 173 -9.83 8.96 -11.25
C TYR A 173 -9.21 7.91 -12.18
N SER A 174 -8.03 7.34 -11.90
CA SER A 174 -7.30 6.68 -13.00
C SER A 174 -7.93 5.36 -13.49
N ARG A 175 -8.46 4.53 -12.58
CA ARG A 175 -9.00 3.20 -12.93
C ARG A 175 -10.51 3.22 -13.19
N ALA A 176 -11.28 4.07 -12.49
CA ALA A 176 -12.70 4.21 -12.78
C ALA A 176 -12.95 4.97 -14.08
N VAL A 177 -12.11 5.97 -14.41
CA VAL A 177 -12.21 6.68 -15.70
C VAL A 177 -11.85 5.77 -16.85
N LEU A 178 -10.85 4.89 -16.71
CA LEU A 178 -10.51 3.93 -17.77
C LEU A 178 -11.66 2.92 -18.02
N LEU A 179 -12.31 2.43 -16.96
CA LEU A 179 -13.50 1.59 -17.07
C LEU A 179 -14.72 2.36 -17.64
N ALA A 180 -14.89 3.63 -17.29
CA ALA A 180 -15.91 4.50 -17.87
C ALA A 180 -15.69 4.72 -19.37
N ILE A 181 -14.44 4.93 -19.81
CA ILE A 181 -14.09 5.07 -21.22
C ILE A 181 -14.39 3.78 -21.99
N MET A 182 -14.01 2.62 -21.43
CA MET A 182 -14.29 1.33 -22.07
C MET A 182 -15.79 1.04 -22.19
N THR A 183 -16.58 1.40 -21.18
CA THR A 183 -18.04 1.23 -21.23
C THR A 183 -18.70 2.16 -22.24
N ILE A 184 -18.23 3.42 -22.37
CA ILE A 184 -18.70 4.36 -23.40
C ILE A 184 -18.43 3.80 -24.80
N ILE A 185 -17.22 3.31 -25.07
CA ILE A 185 -16.87 2.71 -26.37
C ILE A 185 -17.78 1.52 -26.68
N LEU A 186 -18.06 0.68 -25.68
CA LEU A 186 -18.90 -0.51 -25.84
C LEU A 186 -20.37 -0.15 -26.14
N VAL A 187 -20.90 0.91 -25.51
CA VAL A 187 -22.25 1.44 -25.80
C VAL A 187 -22.32 2.02 -27.21
N ILE A 188 -21.29 2.74 -27.66
CA ILE A 188 -21.23 3.27 -29.03
C ILE A 188 -21.20 2.12 -30.04
N ALA A 189 -20.38 1.10 -29.82
CA ALA A 189 -20.31 -0.08 -30.70
C ALA A 189 -21.65 -0.83 -30.77
N ALA A 190 -22.35 -0.97 -29.63
CA ALA A 190 -23.68 -1.56 -29.59
C ALA A 190 -24.70 -0.73 -30.40
N GLY A 191 -24.72 0.60 -30.24
CA GLY A 191 -25.61 1.48 -31.00
C GLY A 191 -25.36 1.43 -32.52
N VAL A 192 -24.09 1.41 -32.94
CA VAL A 192 -23.73 1.24 -34.36
C VAL A 192 -24.19 -0.12 -34.88
N CYS A 193 -24.05 -1.18 -34.08
CA CYS A 193 -24.51 -2.53 -34.43
C CYS A 193 -26.03 -2.59 -34.58
N GLU A 194 -26.79 -1.97 -33.67
CA GLU A 194 -28.26 -1.90 -33.73
C GLU A 194 -28.74 -1.16 -34.98
N ILE A 195 -28.12 -0.03 -35.33
CA ILE A 195 -28.45 0.71 -36.56
C ILE A 195 -28.14 -0.13 -37.80
N TYR A 196 -27.03 -0.86 -37.81
CA TYR A 196 -26.66 -1.73 -38.93
C TYR A 196 -27.65 -2.90 -39.09
N LEU A 197 -28.06 -3.51 -37.97
CA LEU A 197 -29.04 -4.58 -37.97
C LEU A 197 -30.43 -4.09 -38.41
N PHE A 198 -30.85 -2.91 -37.97
CA PHE A 198 -32.11 -2.30 -38.39
C PHE A 198 -32.12 -1.97 -39.89
N LYS A 199 -31.03 -1.41 -40.41
CA LYS A 199 -30.90 -1.17 -41.86
C LYS A 199 -30.98 -2.47 -42.66
N ARG A 200 -30.36 -3.55 -42.16
CA ARG A 200 -30.42 -4.87 -42.79
C ARG A 200 -31.81 -5.50 -42.74
N SER A 201 -32.58 -5.31 -41.66
CA SER A 201 -33.95 -5.84 -41.56
C SER A 201 -34.93 -5.09 -42.45
N VAL A 202 -34.84 -3.75 -42.55
CA VAL A 202 -35.69 -2.94 -43.42
C VAL A 202 -35.48 -3.32 -44.90
N ILE A 203 -34.24 -3.47 -45.34
CA ILE A 203 -33.92 -3.91 -46.72
C ILE A 203 -34.46 -5.32 -47.00
N ARG A 204 -34.46 -6.20 -45.99
CA ARG A 204 -34.97 -7.58 -46.12
C ARG A 204 -36.50 -7.62 -46.22
N ASP A 205 -37.21 -6.71 -45.55
CA ASP A 205 -38.67 -6.66 -45.59
C ASP A 205 -39.21 -6.02 -46.88
N ASP A 206 -38.46 -5.12 -47.52
CA ASP A 206 -38.79 -4.60 -48.86
C ASP A 206 -38.77 -5.72 -49.91
N HIS A 207 -37.81 -6.64 -49.83
CA HIS A 207 -37.76 -7.81 -50.72
C HIS A 207 -38.90 -8.83 -50.52
N ARG A 208 -39.62 -8.79 -49.39
CA ARG A 208 -40.77 -9.67 -49.13
C ARG A 208 -42.12 -9.10 -49.56
N ARG A 209 -42.24 -7.79 -49.85
CA ARG A 209 -43.48 -7.19 -50.37
C ARG A 209 -43.66 -7.31 -51.89
N PHE A 210 -42.59 -7.63 -52.62
CA PHE A 210 -42.61 -7.78 -54.08
C PHE A 210 -42.70 -9.25 -54.55
N ARG A 211 -43.20 -10.14 -53.70
CA ARG A 211 -43.42 -11.55 -54.03
C ARG A 211 -44.80 -12.01 -53.63
#